data_AF-A0A0Q7E354-F1
#
_entry.id   AF-A0A0Q7E354-F1
#
_cell.length_a   1.000
_cell.length_b   1.000
_cell.length_c   1.000
_cell.angle_alpha   90.00
_cell.angle_beta   90.00
_cell.angle_gamma   90.00
#
_symmetry.space_group_name_H-M   'P 1'
#
loop_
_entity.id
_entity.type
_entity.pdbx_description
1 polymer ?
#
loop_
_entity_poly.entity_id
_entity_poly.type
_entity_poly.pdbx_seq_one_letter_code
_entity_poly.pdbx_strand_id
1 'polypeptide(L)'
;MKPLIFEPGEQDSKSLQLRDFKDMQKMKTVFVMDRTTHRATSEAYAQWVIDGEGRATIKHDGTSCLIEGGKLFKRFDAKKGRRPPDGWVPCEPAPDPKTGSWPGWVPVDMNDSASIWHAEAFEPGLADGTYELVGPKVQGNRYGLVRHQLWRHGCAEVEVGRTMEDMIAWLEANDHEGLVFHHPDGRMAKVRRKDFGLRW
;
A
#
# COMPACT_ATOMS: atom_id res chain seq x y z
N MET A 1 -20.92 -43.29 -21.68
CA MET A 1 -20.22 -42.23 -20.92
C MET A 1 -19.94 -41.08 -21.86
N LYS A 2 -20.52 -39.90 -21.61
CA LYS A 2 -20.15 -38.65 -22.28
C LYS A 2 -19.09 -37.94 -21.43
N PRO A 3 -18.04 -37.34 -22.00
CA PRO A 3 -17.08 -36.59 -21.22
C PRO A 3 -17.74 -35.32 -20.65
N LEU A 4 -17.49 -35.04 -19.37
CA LEU A 4 -17.79 -33.73 -18.77
C LEU A 4 -16.83 -32.71 -19.40
N ILE A 5 -17.38 -31.79 -20.18
CA ILE A 5 -16.70 -30.58 -20.60
C ILE A 5 -16.93 -29.56 -19.48
N PHE A 6 -15.86 -29.12 -18.82
CA PHE A 6 -15.90 -27.98 -17.90
C PHE A 6 -15.91 -26.71 -18.75
N GLU A 7 -17.06 -26.04 -18.80
CA GLU A 7 -17.16 -24.65 -19.26
C GLU A 7 -16.44 -23.76 -18.22
N PRO A 8 -15.54 -22.85 -18.63
CA PRO A 8 -14.98 -21.88 -17.71
C PRO A 8 -16.09 -20.92 -17.27
N GLY A 9 -16.42 -20.95 -15.98
CA GLY A 9 -17.36 -20.01 -15.38
C GLY A 9 -16.89 -18.57 -15.60
N GLU A 10 -17.83 -17.71 -15.98
CA GLU A 10 -17.65 -16.26 -16.06
C GLU A 10 -16.94 -15.75 -14.79
N GLN A 11 -15.67 -15.39 -14.93
CA GLN A 11 -15.03 -14.51 -13.97
C GLN A 11 -15.62 -13.13 -14.20
N ASP A 12 -16.46 -12.71 -13.27
CA ASP A 12 -17.04 -11.37 -13.20
C ASP A 12 -15.90 -10.36 -13.03
N SER A 13 -15.31 -9.93 -14.15
CA SER A 13 -14.26 -8.91 -14.20
C SER A 13 -14.92 -7.55 -14.03
N LYS A 14 -15.29 -7.21 -12.79
CA LYS A 14 -15.61 -5.82 -12.48
C LYS A 14 -14.35 -5.00 -12.67
N SER A 15 -14.31 -4.24 -13.77
CA SER A 15 -13.30 -3.20 -14.00
C SER A 15 -13.36 -2.22 -12.84
N LEU A 16 -12.33 -2.19 -11.99
CA LEU A 16 -12.19 -1.17 -10.95
C LEU A 16 -12.04 0.18 -11.66
N GLN A 17 -12.93 1.14 -11.37
CA GLN A 17 -12.85 2.51 -11.88
C GLN A 17 -12.16 3.41 -10.86
N LEU A 18 -11.70 4.61 -11.28
CA LEU A 18 -11.00 5.56 -10.41
C LEU A 18 -11.87 5.99 -9.22
N ARG A 19 -13.18 5.76 -9.38
CA ARG A 19 -14.27 5.98 -8.44
C ARG A 19 -14.35 4.89 -7.35
N ASP A 20 -13.80 3.72 -7.57
CA ASP A 20 -13.76 2.61 -6.61
C ASP A 20 -12.60 2.75 -5.61
N PHE A 21 -11.60 3.60 -5.91
CA PHE A 21 -10.56 4.03 -4.96
C PHE A 21 -10.91 5.32 -4.20
N LYS A 22 -12.13 5.83 -4.40
CA LYS A 22 -12.66 7.05 -3.78
C LYS A 22 -13.02 6.86 -2.30
N ASP A 23 -12.90 5.62 -1.82
CA ASP A 23 -13.13 5.21 -0.42
C ASP A 23 -11.85 4.64 0.23
N MET A 24 -10.66 4.89 -0.35
CA MET A 24 -9.40 4.41 0.24
C MET A 24 -9.04 5.22 1.49
N GLN A 25 -9.56 4.75 2.62
CA GLN A 25 -9.22 5.27 3.93
C GLN A 25 -7.74 5.07 4.25
N LYS A 26 -7.17 6.09 4.89
CA LYS A 26 -5.80 6.02 5.42
C LYS A 26 -5.69 4.82 6.37
N MET A 27 -5.01 3.78 5.89
CA MET A 27 -4.76 2.55 6.62
C MET A 27 -4.20 2.86 8.02
N LYS A 28 -4.90 2.33 9.03
CA LYS A 28 -4.58 2.46 10.45
C LYS A 28 -3.45 1.51 10.85
N THR A 29 -2.82 1.80 11.98
CA THR A 29 -1.83 0.90 12.59
C THR A 29 -2.54 -0.22 13.36
N VAL A 30 -1.87 -1.37 13.54
CA VAL A 30 -2.38 -2.46 14.39
C VAL A 30 -2.49 -2.01 15.84
N PHE A 31 -1.46 -1.30 16.33
CA PHE A 31 -1.38 -0.79 17.69
C PHE A 31 -1.72 0.71 17.75
N VAL A 32 -2.15 1.16 18.93
CA VAL A 32 -2.33 2.58 19.23
C VAL A 32 -0.95 3.27 19.22
N MET A 33 -0.89 4.45 18.63
CA MET A 33 0.34 5.25 18.59
C MET A 33 0.35 6.27 19.73
N ASP A 34 1.40 6.24 20.55
CA ASP A 34 1.72 7.33 21.47
C ASP A 34 2.14 8.55 20.65
N ARG A 35 1.44 9.67 20.86
CA ARG A 35 1.66 10.91 20.11
C ARG A 35 2.83 11.73 20.62
N THR A 36 3.30 11.47 21.83
CA THR A 36 4.47 12.15 22.41
C THR A 36 5.76 11.52 21.91
N THR A 37 5.83 10.19 21.94
CA THR A 37 7.04 9.44 21.53
C THR A 37 7.03 9.04 20.06
N HIS A 38 5.88 9.10 19.39
CA HIS A 38 5.66 8.58 18.04
C HIS A 38 5.98 7.09 17.90
N ARG A 39 5.77 6.32 18.99
CA ARG A 39 5.93 4.86 19.03
C ARG A 39 4.60 4.14 19.23
N ALA A 40 4.53 2.89 18.81
CA ALA A 40 3.41 2.01 19.09
C ALA A 40 3.39 1.65 20.58
N THR A 41 2.20 1.64 21.18
CA THR A 41 1.95 1.03 22.49
C THR A 41 1.62 -0.46 22.31
N SER A 42 1.44 -1.20 23.40
CA SER A 42 0.94 -2.58 23.35
C SER A 42 -0.59 -2.66 23.22
N GLU A 43 -1.31 -1.54 23.23
CA GLU A 43 -2.76 -1.52 23.06
C GLU A 43 -3.13 -1.75 21.59
N ALA A 44 -3.91 -2.79 21.32
CA ALA A 44 -4.38 -3.10 19.98
C ALA A 44 -5.51 -2.15 19.56
N TYR A 45 -5.29 -1.44 18.46
CA TYR A 45 -6.35 -0.71 17.75
C TYR A 45 -7.13 -1.64 16.81
N ALA A 46 -6.42 -2.59 16.18
CA ALA A 46 -6.99 -3.58 15.27
C ALA A 46 -7.01 -4.98 15.94
N GLN A 47 -7.93 -5.17 16.89
CA GLN A 47 -8.02 -6.42 17.66
C GLN A 47 -8.14 -7.67 16.79
N TRP A 48 -8.86 -7.59 15.66
CA TRP A 48 -8.98 -8.67 14.68
C TRP A 48 -7.64 -9.21 14.14
N VAL A 49 -6.58 -8.39 14.14
CA VAL A 49 -5.23 -8.85 13.76
C VAL A 49 -4.68 -9.78 14.85
N ILE A 50 -4.84 -9.38 16.11
CA ILE A 50 -4.39 -10.14 17.28
C ILE A 50 -5.16 -11.46 17.39
N ASP A 51 -6.46 -11.42 17.07
CA ASP A 51 -7.34 -12.59 17.03
C ASP A 51 -7.06 -13.52 15.84
N GLY A 52 -6.16 -13.13 14.92
CA GLY A 52 -5.72 -13.96 13.79
C GLY A 52 -6.67 -13.97 12.59
N GLU A 53 -7.61 -13.03 12.51
CA GLU A 53 -8.69 -13.03 11.51
C GLU A 53 -8.26 -12.59 10.10
N GLY A 54 -6.99 -12.24 9.88
CA GLY A 54 -6.52 -11.77 8.57
C GLY A 54 -5.17 -12.32 8.14
N ARG A 55 -4.91 -12.22 6.83
CA ARG A 55 -3.63 -12.61 6.21
C ARG A 55 -2.62 -11.50 6.36
N ALA A 56 -1.34 -11.84 6.58
CA ALA A 56 -0.24 -10.89 6.61
C ALA A 56 0.49 -10.84 5.27
N THR A 57 0.88 -9.65 4.85
CA THR A 57 1.66 -9.39 3.64
C THR A 57 2.76 -8.38 3.92
N ILE A 58 3.78 -8.36 3.07
CA ILE A 58 4.88 -7.40 3.22
C ILE A 58 4.40 -5.98 2.95
N LYS A 59 4.78 -5.05 3.85
CA LYS A 59 4.75 -3.63 3.55
C LYS A 59 6.10 -3.21 2.95
N HIS A 60 6.10 -2.92 1.66
CA HIS A 60 7.27 -2.36 0.98
C HIS A 60 7.46 -0.86 1.30
N ASP A 61 8.72 -0.43 1.35
CA ASP A 61 9.14 0.96 1.51
C ASP A 61 9.38 1.59 0.14
N GLY A 62 8.39 2.33 -0.35
CA GLY A 62 8.48 3.00 -1.62
C GLY A 62 7.51 4.16 -1.74
N THR A 63 6.96 4.32 -2.95
CA THR A 63 5.90 5.28 -3.24
C THR A 63 4.73 4.57 -3.91
N SER A 64 3.59 4.60 -3.23
CA SER A 64 2.37 3.99 -3.74
C SER A 64 1.92 4.59 -5.08
N CYS A 65 1.53 3.70 -5.99
CA CYS A 65 1.02 3.94 -7.33
C CYS A 65 -0.31 3.21 -7.51
N LEU A 66 -1.09 3.67 -8.48
CA LEU A 66 -2.31 3.01 -8.95
C LEU A 66 -2.17 2.74 -10.45
N ILE A 67 -2.54 1.53 -10.87
CA ILE A 67 -2.78 1.21 -12.28
C ILE A 67 -4.27 0.99 -12.45
N GLU A 68 -4.84 1.67 -13.44
CA GLU A 68 -6.24 1.54 -13.78
C GLU A 68 -6.49 1.76 -15.27
N GLY A 69 -7.21 0.83 -15.91
CA GLY A 69 -7.45 0.88 -17.35
C GLY A 69 -6.15 0.96 -18.15
N GLY A 70 -5.09 0.30 -17.67
CA GLY A 70 -3.75 0.35 -18.26
C GLY A 70 -3.02 1.68 -18.12
N LYS A 71 -3.50 2.62 -17.30
CA LYS A 71 -2.85 3.92 -17.03
C LYS A 71 -2.22 3.93 -15.65
N LEU A 72 -1.01 4.48 -15.54
CA LEU A 72 -0.30 4.65 -14.27
C LEU A 72 -0.63 6.00 -13.63
N PHE A 73 -0.85 5.99 -12.32
CA PHE A 73 -1.06 7.15 -11.49
C PHE A 73 -0.08 7.14 -10.31
N LYS A 74 0.50 8.31 -10.01
CA LYS A 74 1.36 8.52 -8.84
C LYS A 74 0.56 9.10 -7.67
N ARG A 75 0.92 8.73 -6.43
CA ARG A 75 0.28 9.31 -5.25
C ARG A 75 0.77 10.73 -5.00
N PHE A 76 -0.18 11.65 -4.78
CA PHE A 76 0.08 13.00 -4.31
C PHE A 76 -0.77 13.28 -3.07
N ASP A 77 -0.13 13.78 -2.01
CA ASP A 77 -0.82 14.21 -0.79
C ASP A 77 -0.98 15.74 -0.82
N ALA A 78 -2.19 16.27 -0.96
CA ALA A 78 -2.51 17.70 -0.88
C ALA A 78 -2.45 18.24 0.56
N LYS A 79 -1.48 17.73 1.33
CA LYS A 79 -1.27 17.97 2.74
C LYS A 79 -1.16 19.46 3.07
N LYS A 80 -1.81 19.89 4.15
CA LYS A 80 -1.74 21.27 4.67
C LYS A 80 -2.11 22.35 3.62
N GLY A 81 -3.08 22.06 2.75
CA GLY A 81 -3.57 23.01 1.76
C GLY A 81 -2.67 23.19 0.54
N ARG A 82 -1.72 22.27 0.28
CA ARG A 82 -0.99 22.26 -0.98
C ARG A 82 -1.99 22.14 -2.13
N ARG A 83 -1.87 23.03 -3.13
CA ARG A 83 -2.72 22.99 -4.33
C ARG A 83 -2.47 21.68 -5.08
N PRO A 84 -3.51 20.85 -5.31
CA PRO A 84 -3.35 19.66 -6.13
C PRO A 84 -2.97 20.01 -7.58
N PRO A 85 -2.14 19.18 -8.24
CA PRO A 85 -1.86 19.35 -9.66
C PRO A 85 -3.10 19.01 -10.52
N ASP A 86 -3.04 19.37 -11.79
CA ASP A 86 -4.11 19.06 -12.74
C ASP A 86 -4.31 17.54 -12.88
N GLY A 87 -5.58 17.14 -13.00
CA GLY A 87 -5.96 15.72 -13.07
C GLY A 87 -5.85 14.96 -11.74
N TRP A 88 -5.51 15.63 -10.63
CA TRP A 88 -5.51 15.00 -9.31
C TRP A 88 -6.91 14.58 -8.87
N VAL A 89 -7.04 13.32 -8.43
CA VAL A 89 -8.28 12.74 -7.91
C VAL A 89 -8.09 12.34 -6.46
N PRO A 90 -8.85 12.92 -5.51
CA PRO A 90 -8.71 12.59 -4.10
C PRO A 90 -9.14 11.16 -3.80
N CYS A 91 -8.44 10.50 -2.87
CA CYS A 91 -8.86 9.21 -2.30
C CYS A 91 -10.00 9.34 -1.29
N GLU A 92 -10.28 10.56 -0.82
CA GLU A 92 -11.24 10.87 0.25
C GLU A 92 -11.99 12.17 -0.06
N PRO A 93 -13.25 12.34 0.35
CA PRO A 93 -14.00 13.58 0.08
C PRO A 93 -13.37 14.85 0.68
N ALA A 94 -12.61 14.72 1.78
CA ALA A 94 -12.02 15.84 2.51
C ALA A 94 -10.67 15.47 3.15
N PRO A 95 -9.78 16.46 3.43
CA PRO A 95 -8.54 16.24 4.17
C PRO A 95 -8.81 15.68 5.59
N ASP A 96 -7.88 14.86 6.08
CA ASP A 96 -7.89 14.39 7.47
C ASP A 96 -7.82 15.60 8.43
N PRO A 97 -8.80 15.80 9.33
CA PRO A 97 -8.90 17.02 10.13
C PRO A 97 -7.79 17.16 11.18
N LYS A 98 -7.08 16.07 11.52
CA LYS A 98 -6.01 16.08 12.53
C LYS A 98 -4.65 16.34 11.91
N THR A 99 -4.38 15.77 10.74
CA THR A 99 -3.06 15.76 10.10
C THR A 99 -3.00 16.64 8.85
N GLY A 100 -4.16 17.08 8.35
CA GLY A 100 -4.32 17.84 7.12
C GLY A 100 -3.92 17.06 5.87
N SER A 101 -3.74 15.74 5.96
CA SER A 101 -3.34 14.86 4.85
C SER A 101 -4.55 14.59 3.97
N TRP A 102 -4.38 14.73 2.67
CA TRP A 102 -5.41 14.50 1.66
C TRP A 102 -4.77 13.80 0.47
N PRO A 103 -4.58 12.46 0.56
CA PRO A 103 -3.99 11.70 -0.51
C PRO A 103 -4.92 11.63 -1.72
N GLY A 104 -4.33 11.52 -2.90
CA GLY A 104 -5.02 11.28 -4.16
C GLY A 104 -4.05 10.85 -5.24
N TRP A 105 -4.59 10.64 -6.44
CA TRP A 105 -3.90 10.08 -7.59
C TRP A 105 -3.74 11.13 -8.67
N VAL A 106 -2.53 11.24 -9.21
CA VAL A 106 -2.22 12.11 -10.36
C VAL A 106 -1.81 11.20 -11.52
N PRO A 107 -2.38 11.36 -12.71
CA PRO A 107 -1.90 10.65 -13.90
C PRO A 107 -0.40 10.85 -14.07
N VAL A 108 0.32 9.78 -14.38
CA VAL A 108 1.73 9.88 -14.75
C VAL A 108 1.82 10.37 -16.19
N ASP A 109 2.48 11.52 -16.38
CA ASP A 109 2.94 11.94 -17.69
C ASP A 109 4.31 11.30 -17.95
N MET A 110 4.39 10.46 -18.98
CA MET A 110 5.60 9.74 -19.36
C MET A 110 6.73 10.65 -19.85
N ASN A 111 6.42 11.91 -20.18
CA ASN A 111 7.39 12.92 -20.63
C ASN A 111 7.77 13.92 -19.53
N ASP A 112 7.14 13.84 -18.35
CA ASP A 112 7.41 14.74 -17.23
C ASP A 112 8.58 14.22 -16.39
N SER A 113 9.62 15.04 -16.25
CA SER A 113 10.77 14.76 -15.40
C SER A 113 10.41 14.50 -13.92
N ALA A 114 9.31 15.09 -13.41
CA ALA A 114 8.83 14.80 -12.05
C ALA A 114 8.14 13.43 -11.92
N SER A 115 8.03 12.68 -13.02
CA SER A 115 7.45 11.34 -13.08
C SER A 115 8.41 10.29 -13.65
N ILE A 116 9.66 10.66 -13.95
CA ILE A 116 10.62 9.82 -14.68
C ILE A 116 10.81 8.42 -14.07
N TRP A 117 10.87 8.29 -12.73
CA TRP A 117 11.01 6.98 -12.07
C TRP A 117 9.75 6.12 -12.12
N HIS A 118 8.57 6.75 -12.19
CA HIS A 118 7.31 6.03 -12.38
C HIS A 118 7.24 5.50 -13.81
N ALA A 119 7.60 6.34 -14.77
CA ALA A 119 7.64 5.99 -16.19
C ALA A 119 8.67 4.87 -16.46
N GLU A 120 9.87 4.96 -15.88
CA GLU A 120 10.92 3.93 -16.00
C GLU A 120 10.46 2.56 -15.48
N ALA A 121 9.71 2.54 -14.38
CA ALA A 121 9.23 1.30 -13.75
C ALA A 121 7.98 0.71 -14.41
N PHE A 122 7.32 1.44 -15.31
CA PHE A 122 6.02 1.05 -15.83
C PHE A 122 6.16 0.07 -17.00
N GLU A 123 5.55 -1.11 -16.84
CA GLU A 123 5.45 -2.11 -17.89
C GLU A 123 4.00 -2.14 -18.42
N PRO A 124 3.79 -1.93 -19.72
CA PRO A 124 2.46 -2.09 -20.32
C PRO A 124 1.90 -3.50 -20.07
N GLY A 125 0.62 -3.58 -19.73
CA GLY A 125 -0.07 -4.86 -19.50
C GLY A 125 -0.10 -5.31 -18.03
N LEU A 126 0.50 -4.55 -17.10
CA LEU A 126 0.26 -4.75 -15.67
C LEU A 126 -1.25 -4.62 -15.36
N ALA A 127 -1.75 -5.55 -14.54
CA ALA A 127 -3.16 -5.58 -14.17
C ALA A 127 -3.54 -4.40 -13.28
N ASP A 128 -4.81 -4.01 -13.32
CA ASP A 128 -5.34 -2.96 -12.46
C ASP A 128 -5.15 -3.29 -10.97
N GLY A 129 -4.86 -2.25 -10.19
CA GLY A 129 -4.61 -2.36 -8.76
C GLY A 129 -3.55 -1.40 -8.26
N THR A 130 -3.21 -1.54 -6.98
CA THR A 130 -2.20 -0.68 -6.34
C THR A 130 -0.85 -1.37 -6.29
N TYR A 131 0.20 -0.57 -6.49
CA TYR A 131 1.59 -1.00 -6.55
C TYR A 131 2.43 -0.09 -5.67
N GLU A 132 3.59 -0.57 -5.24
CA GLU A 132 4.63 0.24 -4.64
C GLU A 132 5.74 0.44 -5.68
N LEU A 133 6.03 1.69 -6.01
CA LEU A 133 7.23 2.04 -6.75
C LEU A 133 8.43 1.90 -5.81
N VAL A 134 9.42 1.09 -6.20
CA VAL A 134 10.70 0.90 -5.51
C VAL A 134 11.85 1.07 -6.51
N GLY A 135 13.04 1.42 -6.02
CA GLY A 135 14.22 1.48 -6.89
C GLY A 135 15.33 2.43 -6.43
N PRO A 136 16.36 2.61 -7.29
CA PRO A 136 17.57 3.38 -6.99
C PRO A 136 17.35 4.80 -6.48
N LYS A 137 16.27 5.47 -6.92
CA LYS A 137 15.96 6.86 -6.56
C LYS A 137 14.75 6.98 -5.62
N VAL A 138 14.33 5.87 -5.00
CA VAL A 138 13.14 5.82 -4.16
C VAL A 138 13.52 5.35 -2.76
N GLN A 139 13.16 6.14 -1.74
CA GLN A 139 13.38 5.85 -0.31
C GLN A 139 14.81 5.42 0.07
N GLY A 140 15.82 5.87 -0.66
CA GLY A 140 17.22 5.51 -0.41
C GLY A 140 17.61 4.11 -0.89
N ASN A 141 16.82 3.48 -1.77
CA ASN A 141 17.09 2.18 -2.39
C ASN A 141 17.38 1.05 -1.39
N ARG A 142 16.48 0.92 -0.42
CA ARG A 142 16.64 0.01 0.73
C ARG A 142 16.66 -1.47 0.34
N TYR A 143 16.16 -1.77 -0.85
CA TYR A 143 16.16 -3.09 -1.45
C TYR A 143 17.35 -3.35 -2.39
N GLY A 144 18.31 -2.42 -2.51
CA GLY A 144 19.54 -2.62 -3.30
C GLY A 144 19.30 -2.85 -4.79
N LEU A 145 18.21 -2.30 -5.34
CA LEU A 145 17.80 -2.55 -6.72
C LEU A 145 18.67 -1.76 -7.70
N VAL A 146 18.86 -2.32 -8.89
CA VAL A 146 19.60 -1.67 -10.00
C VAL A 146 18.69 -0.87 -10.93
N ARG A 147 17.38 -1.13 -10.92
CA ARG A 147 16.36 -0.44 -11.74
C ARG A 147 15.09 -0.18 -10.94
N HIS A 148 14.29 0.79 -11.35
CA HIS A 148 12.98 1.04 -10.76
C HIS A 148 11.98 -0.07 -11.15
N GLN A 149 11.09 -0.42 -10.22
CA GLN A 149 10.10 -1.49 -10.39
C GLN A 149 8.79 -1.10 -9.71
N LEU A 150 7.69 -1.64 -10.21
CA LEU A 150 6.38 -1.62 -9.55
C LEU A 150 6.10 -2.98 -8.93
N TRP A 151 6.03 -3.05 -7.61
CA TRP A 151 5.67 -4.28 -6.89
C TRP A 151 4.22 -4.22 -6.43
N ARG A 152 3.42 -5.22 -6.82
CA ARG A 152 1.98 -5.22 -6.51
C ARG A 152 1.75 -5.31 -5.00
N HIS A 153 0.84 -4.50 -4.47
CA HIS A 153 0.49 -4.60 -3.06
C HIS A 153 -0.26 -5.89 -2.74
N GLY A 154 -0.05 -6.40 -1.52
CA GLY A 154 -0.83 -7.50 -0.96
C GLY A 154 -0.59 -8.87 -1.59
N CYS A 155 0.41 -9.03 -2.48
CA CYS A 155 0.72 -10.32 -3.09
C CYS A 155 1.85 -11.09 -2.40
N ALA A 156 2.71 -10.42 -1.63
CA ALA A 156 3.80 -11.06 -0.88
C ALA A 156 3.30 -11.48 0.51
N GLU A 157 2.63 -12.63 0.57
CA GLU A 157 2.09 -13.23 1.80
C GLU A 157 3.21 -13.81 2.69
N VAL A 158 3.07 -13.66 4.00
CA VAL A 158 4.06 -14.12 4.99
C VAL A 158 3.37 -14.67 6.23
N GLU A 159 4.00 -15.65 6.85
CA GLU A 159 3.61 -16.15 8.17
C GLU A 159 4.30 -15.34 9.27
N VAL A 160 3.51 -14.89 10.25
CA VAL A 160 3.98 -14.10 11.40
C VAL A 160 3.01 -14.29 12.56
N GLY A 161 3.53 -14.41 13.78
CA GLY A 161 2.70 -14.47 14.97
C GLY A 161 1.84 -13.21 15.15
N ARG A 162 0.79 -13.32 15.97
CA ARG A 162 -0.23 -12.28 16.13
C ARG A 162 -0.05 -11.44 17.39
N THR A 163 1.08 -11.60 18.09
CA THR A 163 1.48 -10.75 19.20
C THR A 163 2.37 -9.58 18.72
N MET A 164 2.52 -8.55 19.55
CA MET A 164 3.43 -7.43 19.24
C MET A 164 4.87 -7.92 19.16
N GLU A 165 5.25 -8.81 20.08
CA GLU A 165 6.56 -9.42 20.19
C GLU A 165 6.91 -10.22 18.93
N ASP A 166 5.99 -11.04 18.43
CA ASP A 166 6.20 -11.82 17.21
C ASP A 166 6.37 -10.92 15.98
N MET A 167 5.56 -9.85 15.89
CA MET A 167 5.66 -8.89 14.78
C MET A 167 6.99 -8.13 14.82
N ILE A 168 7.47 -7.75 16.01
CA ILE A 168 8.78 -7.11 16.19
C ILE A 168 9.89 -8.07 15.79
N ALA A 169 9.88 -9.31 16.31
CA ALA A 169 10.88 -10.33 16.00
C ALA A 169 10.94 -10.62 14.49
N TRP A 170 9.77 -10.70 13.83
CA TRP A 170 9.72 -10.86 12.38
C TRP A 170 10.37 -9.67 11.66
N LEU A 171 10.09 -8.43 12.09
CA LEU A 171 10.71 -7.26 11.49
C LEU A 171 12.23 -7.28 11.70
N GLU A 172 12.72 -7.54 12.90
CA GLU A 172 14.17 -7.61 13.16
C GLU A 172 14.88 -8.65 12.29
N ALA A 173 14.23 -9.78 12.00
CA ALA A 173 14.78 -10.84 11.18
C ALA A 173 14.68 -10.61 9.66
N ASN A 174 13.90 -9.63 9.19
CA ASN A 174 13.60 -9.44 7.77
C ASN A 174 13.75 -7.98 7.33
N ASP A 175 14.39 -7.73 6.19
CA ASP A 175 14.59 -6.37 5.67
C ASP A 175 13.37 -5.85 4.90
N HIS A 176 12.25 -5.63 5.61
CA HIS A 176 11.03 -4.99 5.12
C HIS A 176 10.52 -3.83 5.99
N GLU A 177 9.85 -2.81 5.41
CA GLU A 177 9.38 -1.61 6.14
C GLU A 177 8.44 -1.99 7.28
N GLY A 178 7.65 -3.04 7.04
CA GLY A 178 6.52 -3.39 7.86
C GLY A 178 5.74 -4.57 7.31
N LEU A 179 4.56 -4.75 7.88
CA LEU A 179 3.57 -5.72 7.45
C LEU A 179 2.24 -4.99 7.21
N VAL A 180 1.44 -5.51 6.29
CA VAL A 180 0.03 -5.16 6.10
C VAL A 180 -0.81 -6.39 6.31
N PHE A 181 -1.79 -6.29 7.20
CA PHE A 181 -2.78 -7.31 7.47
C PHE A 181 -4.05 -6.99 6.69
N HIS A 182 -4.65 -8.03 6.10
CA HIS A 182 -5.86 -7.95 5.29
C HIS A 182 -6.92 -8.86 5.89
N HIS A 183 -8.01 -8.27 6.36
CA HIS A 183 -9.16 -9.01 6.84
C HIS A 183 -10.09 -9.38 5.65
N PRO A 184 -10.77 -10.54 5.67
CA PRO A 184 -11.69 -10.95 4.60
C PRO A 184 -12.84 -9.97 4.30
N ASP A 185 -13.22 -9.14 5.27
CA ASP A 185 -14.25 -8.09 5.11
C ASP A 185 -13.73 -6.77 4.48
N GLY A 186 -12.45 -6.72 4.10
CA GLY A 186 -11.81 -5.55 3.49
C GLY A 186 -11.11 -4.60 4.45
N ARG A 187 -11.20 -4.80 5.78
CA ARG A 187 -10.37 -4.03 6.73
C ARG A 187 -8.88 -4.30 6.49
N MET A 188 -8.07 -3.25 6.64
CA MET A 188 -6.61 -3.35 6.59
C MET A 188 -5.97 -2.62 7.77
N ALA A 189 -4.89 -3.19 8.28
CA ALA A 189 -4.05 -2.57 9.32
C ALA A 189 -2.58 -2.84 9.04
N LYS A 190 -1.68 -1.98 9.53
CA LYS A 190 -0.23 -2.12 9.33
C LYS A 190 0.58 -2.02 10.60
N VAL A 191 1.78 -2.56 10.55
CA VAL A 191 2.87 -2.22 11.45
C VAL A 191 4.06 -1.74 10.64
N ARG A 192 4.91 -0.88 11.21
CA ARG A 192 6.13 -0.40 10.56
C ARG A 192 7.28 -0.44 11.56
N ARG A 193 8.49 -0.78 11.10
CA ARG A 193 9.71 -0.79 11.90
C ARG A 193 9.87 0.44 12.79
N LYS A 194 9.71 1.62 12.18
CA LYS A 194 9.87 2.90 12.89
C LYS A 194 8.87 3.07 14.03
N ASP A 195 7.69 2.44 13.97
CA ASP A 195 6.71 2.57 15.04
C ASP A 195 7.20 1.84 16.31
N PHE A 196 8.12 0.88 16.18
CA PHE A 196 8.77 0.16 17.29
C PHE A 196 10.21 0.64 17.58
N GLY A 197 10.66 1.72 16.93
CA GLY A 197 12.02 2.22 17.09
C GLY A 197 13.11 1.39 16.40
N LEU A 198 12.73 0.41 15.58
CA LEU A 198 13.66 -0.36 14.77
C LEU A 198 14.24 0.50 13.64
N ARG A 199 15.53 0.27 13.36
CA ARG A 199 16.21 0.91 12.24
C ARG A 199 15.84 0.24 10.92
N TRP A 200 16.00 1.04 9.87
CA TRP A 200 15.88 0.65 8.47
C TRP A 200 17.22 0.92 7.81
#